data_AF-A0A089QLY1-F1
#
_entry.id   AF-A0A089QLY1-F1
#
_cell.length_a   1.000
_cell.length_b   1.000
_cell.length_c   1.000
_cell.angle_alpha   90.00
_cell.angle_beta   90.00
_cell.angle_gamma   90.00
#
_symmetry.space_group_name_H-M   'P 1'
#
loop_
_entity.id
_entity.type
_entity.pdbx_description
1 polymer ?
#
loop_
_entity_poly.entity_id
_entity_poly.type
_entity_poly.pdbx_seq_one_letter_code
_entity_poly.pdbx_strand_id
1 'polypeptide(L)' 'MLMKVSLNSGRKEDYQPLLISIGSLLGFLSIWLIKPVTNFIISCIELVNAIADLLEALVKLRNIWHEFSSKRKNRR' A
#
# COMPACT_ATOMS: atom_id res chain seq x y z
N MET A 1 -60.45 24.98 -2.82
CA MET A 1 -59.22 25.46 -2.15
C MET A 1 -58.19 24.36 -2.26
N LEU A 2 -57.24 24.47 -3.19
CA LEU A 2 -56.27 23.42 -3.48
C LEU A 2 -55.18 23.42 -2.40
N MET A 3 -55.24 22.42 -1.52
CA MET A 3 -54.21 22.15 -0.52
C MET A 3 -52.95 21.70 -1.25
N LYS A 4 -51.99 22.62 -1.42
CA LYS A 4 -50.63 22.28 -1.84
C LYS A 4 -49.94 21.58 -0.67
N VAL A 5 -50.10 20.26 -0.61
CA VAL A 5 -49.30 19.41 0.28
C VAL A 5 -47.84 19.55 -0.17
N SER A 6 -47.04 20.14 0.71
CA SER A 6 -45.58 20.19 0.63
C SER A 6 -45.02 18.78 0.41
N LEU A 7 -44.68 18.44 -0.84
CA LEU A 7 -44.14 17.13 -1.23
C LEU A 7 -42.62 17.03 -1.09
N ASN A 8 -41.93 18.08 -0.62
CA ASN A 8 -40.47 18.17 -0.73
C ASN A 8 -39.70 18.43 0.58
N SER A 9 -40.33 18.54 1.74
CA SER A 9 -39.60 18.85 2.99
C SER A 9 -39.24 17.65 3.87
N GLY A 10 -39.82 16.44 3.67
CA GLY A 10 -39.57 15.27 4.53
C GLY A 10 -38.43 14.34 4.10
N ARG A 11 -38.10 14.27 2.79
CA ARG A 11 -37.15 13.25 2.27
C ARG A 11 -35.75 13.33 2.89
N LYS A 12 -35.26 14.50 3.29
CA LYS A 12 -33.90 14.62 3.86
C LYS A 12 -33.79 13.99 5.25
N GLU A 13 -34.84 14.07 6.05
CA GLU A 13 -34.89 13.51 7.40
C GLU A 13 -35.04 11.98 7.35
N ASP A 14 -35.81 11.47 6.36
CA ASP A 14 -36.02 10.03 6.15
C ASP A 14 -34.72 9.27 5.79
N TYR A 15 -33.82 9.86 5.01
CA TYR A 15 -32.55 9.23 4.61
C TYR A 15 -31.38 9.53 5.56
N GLN A 16 -31.54 10.46 6.50
CA GLN A 16 -30.50 10.80 7.48
C GLN A 16 -29.95 9.58 8.26
N PRO A 17 -30.76 8.65 8.78
CA PRO A 17 -30.24 7.46 9.46
C PRO A 17 -29.45 6.54 8.52
N LEU A 18 -29.87 6.42 7.26
CA LEU A 18 -29.17 5.62 6.25
C LEU A 18 -27.81 6.23 5.89
N LEU A 19 -27.73 7.55 5.74
CA LEU A 19 -26.47 8.25 5.50
C LEU A 19 -25.49 8.11 6.67
N ILE A 20 -25.97 8.18 7.91
CA ILE A 20 -25.15 7.94 9.11
C ILE A 20 -24.61 6.51 9.11
N SER A 21 -25.45 5.52 8.76
CA SER A 21 -25.05 4.12 8.68
C SER A 21 -24.02 3.86 7.57
N ILE A 22 -24.13 4.53 6.44
CA ILE A 22 -23.12 4.42 5.36
C ILE A 22 -21.81 5.07 5.81
N GLY A 23 -21.87 6.26 6.43
CA GLY A 23 -20.69 6.95 6.95
C GLY A 23 -19.94 6.12 7.99
N SER A 24 -20.65 5.46 8.91
CA SER A 24 -20.03 4.59 9.92
C SER A 24 -19.42 3.33 9.29
N LEU A 25 -20.07 2.72 8.31
CA LEU A 25 -19.53 1.58 7.56
C LEU A 25 -18.23 1.97 6.83
N LEU A 26 -18.22 3.10 6.14
CA LEU A 26 -17.05 3.61 5.43
C LEU A 26 -15.90 3.90 6.41
N GLY A 27 -16.20 4.52 7.55
CA GLY A 27 -15.21 4.74 8.61
C GLY A 27 -14.60 3.44 9.14
N PHE A 28 -15.45 2.44 9.40
CA PHE A 28 -15.00 1.12 9.85
C PHE A 28 -14.09 0.44 8.81
N LEU A 29 -14.52 0.39 7.55
CA LEU A 29 -13.74 -0.19 6.45
C LEU A 29 -12.39 0.52 6.28
N SER A 30 -12.38 1.85 6.40
CA SER A 30 -11.15 2.65 6.35
C SER A 30 -10.18 2.22 7.43
N ILE A 31 -10.62 2.17 8.69
CA ILE A 31 -9.76 1.78 9.83
C ILE A 31 -9.30 0.32 9.69
N TRP A 32 -10.20 -0.56 9.26
CA TRP A 32 -9.89 -1.98 9.09
C TRP A 32 -8.83 -2.22 8.01
N LEU A 33 -8.83 -1.41 6.94
CA LEU A 33 -7.86 -1.51 5.85
C LEU A 33 -6.52 -0.84 6.14
N ILE A 34 -6.42 0.09 7.09
CA ILE A 34 -5.14 0.76 7.41
C ILE A 34 -4.08 -0.27 7.78
N LYS A 35 -4.37 -1.18 8.72
CA LYS A 35 -3.39 -2.15 9.22
C LYS A 35 -2.83 -3.08 8.12
N PRO A 36 -3.65 -3.77 7.29
CA PRO A 36 -3.11 -4.60 6.22
C PRO A 36 -2.36 -3.78 5.16
N VAL A 37 -2.80 -2.56 4.85
CA VAL A 37 -2.09 -1.68 3.90
C VAL A 37 -0.73 -1.26 4.45
N THR A 38 -0.65 -0.87 5.73
CA THR A 38 0.63 -0.53 6.37
C THR A 38 1.58 -1.71 6.37
N ASN A 39 1.09 -2.91 6.74
CA ASN A 39 1.91 -4.12 6.72
C ASN A 39 2.42 -4.44 5.31
N PHE A 40 1.58 -4.31 4.29
CA PHE A 40 1.98 -4.51 2.91
C PHE A 40 3.09 -3.54 2.49
N ILE A 41 2.97 -2.25 2.82
CA ILE A 41 4.00 -1.24 2.53
C ILE A 41 5.32 -1.60 3.23
N ILE A 42 5.27 -2.02 4.49
CA ILE A 42 6.47 -2.44 5.23
C ILE A 42 7.14 -3.62 4.55
N SER A 43 6.38 -4.67 4.19
CA SER A 43 6.93 -5.83 3.48
C SER A 43 7.52 -5.46 2.12
N CYS A 44 6.95 -4.50 1.39
CA CYS A 44 7.55 -4.00 0.15
C CYS A 44 8.89 -3.31 0.40
N ILE A 45 9.01 -2.50 1.47
CA ILE A 45 10.28 -1.84 1.83
C ILE A 45 11.34 -2.89 2.20
N GLU A 46 10.97 -3.88 3.01
CA GLU A 46 11.86 -4.99 3.38
C GLU A 46 12.35 -5.76 2.16
N LEU A 47 11.47 -6.04 1.20
CA LEU A 47 11.83 -6.72 -0.05
C LEU A 47 12.82 -5.91 -0.88
N VAL A 48 12.61 -4.59 -1.02
CA VAL A 48 13.53 -3.72 -1.75
C VAL A 48 14.90 -3.69 -1.09
N ASN A 49 14.95 -3.61 0.24
CA ASN A 49 16.22 -3.66 0.99
C ASN A 49 16.95 -4.99 0.79
N ALA A 50 16.23 -6.12 0.88
CA ALA A 50 16.81 -7.44 0.65
C ALA A 50 17.39 -7.59 -0.78
N ILE A 51 16.72 -7.01 -1.79
CA ILE A 51 17.23 -6.98 -3.16
C ILE A 51 18.51 -6.14 -3.26
N ALA A 52 18.55 -4.98 -2.59
CA ALA A 52 19.72 -4.12 -2.57
C ALA A 52 20.94 -4.82 -1.93
N ASP A 53 20.74 -5.50 -0.80
CA ASP A 53 21.79 -6.27 -0.13
C ASP A 53 22.33 -7.39 -1.04
N LEU A 54 21.44 -8.07 -1.75
CA LEU A 54 21.82 -9.13 -2.69
C LEU A 54 22.61 -8.58 -3.88
N LEU A 55 22.23 -7.42 -4.40
CA LEU A 55 22.99 -6.73 -5.45
C LEU A 55 24.38 -6.33 -4.96
N GLU A 56 24.51 -5.82 -3.73
CA GLU A 56 25.81 -5.50 -3.15
C GLU A 56 26.70 -6.75 -3.03
N ALA A 57 26.13 -7.86 -2.56
CA ALA A 57 26.84 -9.14 -2.47
C ALA A 57 27.31 -9.63 -3.85
N LEU A 58 26.48 -9.51 -4.89
CA LEU A 58 26.86 -9.86 -6.26
C LEU A 58 27.99 -8.98 -6.79
N VAL A 59 27.97 -7.67 -6.51
CA VAL A 59 29.07 -6.76 -6.90
C VAL A 59 30.39 -7.17 -6.23
N LYS A 60 30.35 -7.49 -4.92
CA LYS A 60 31.53 -7.99 -4.19
C LYS A 60 32.05 -9.29 -4.82
N LEU A 61 31.15 -10.23 -5.12
CA LEU A 61 31.51 -11.50 -5.75
C LEU A 61 32.13 -11.29 -7.14
N ARG A 62 31.56 -10.38 -7.95
CA ARG A 62 32.11 -10.00 -9.26
C ARG A 62 33.52 -9.45 -9.15
N ASN A 63 33.77 -8.57 -8.17
CA ASN A 63 35.09 -7.96 -7.97
C ASN A 63 36.12 -9.02 -7.55
N ILE A 64 35.76 -9.91 -6.62
CA ILE A 64 36.60 -11.04 -6.22
C ILE A 64 36.92 -11.92 -7.44
N TRP A 65 35.91 -12.27 -8.24
CA TRP A 65 36.10 -13.05 -9.46
C TRP A 65 37.05 -12.36 -10.46
N HIS A 66 36.90 -11.04 -10.63
CA HIS A 66 37.80 -10.25 -11.48
C HIS A 66 39.25 -10.29 -11.00
N GLU A 67 39.50 -10.16 -9.69
CA GLU A 67 40.84 -10.27 -9.12
C GLU A 67 41.44 -11.67 -9.30
N PHE A 68 40.66 -12.73 -9.08
CA PHE A 68 41.12 -14.10 -9.32
C PHE A 68 41.46 -14.35 -10.79
N SER A 69 40.60 -13.88 -11.69
CA SER A 69 40.80 -14.00 -13.14
C SER A 69 42.06 -13.24 -13.59
N SER A 70 42.27 -12.01 -13.11
CA SER A 70 43.46 -11.23 -13.48
C SER A 70 44.75 -11.87 -12.95
N LYS A 71 44.76 -12.35 -11.69
CA LYS A 71 45.89 -13.09 -11.11
C LYS A 71 46.20 -14.37 -11.89
N ARG A 72 45.19 -15.07 -12.39
CA ARG A 72 45.37 -16.27 -13.22
C ARG A 72 45.95 -15.92 -14.60
N LYS A 73 45.54 -14.80 -15.19
CA LYS A 73 46.03 -14.31 -16.48
C LYS A 73 47.49 -13.85 -16.42
N ASN A 74 47.92 -13.21 -15.33
CA ASN A 74 49.31 -12.77 -15.13
C ASN A 74 50.30 -13.88 -14.72
N ARG A 75 49.82 -15.07 -14.34
CA ARG A 75 50.67 -16.23 -14.00
C ARG A 75 50.94 -17.17 -15.18
N ARG A 76 50.21 -17.01 -16.28
CA ARG A 76 50.51 -17.65 -17.57
C ARG A 76 51.35 -16.70 -18.40
#